data_AF-A0A849IG91-F1
#
_entry.id   AF-A0A849IG91-F1
#
_cell.length_a   1.000
_cell.length_b   1.000
_cell.length_c   1.000
_cell.angle_alpha   90.00
_cell.angle_beta   90.00
_cell.angle_gamma   90.00
#
_symmetry.space_group_name_H-M   'P 1'
#
loop_
_entity.id
_entity.type
_entity.pdbx_description
1 polymer ?
#
loop_
_entity_poly.entity_id
_entity_poly.type
_entity_poly.pdbx_seq_one_letter_code
_entity_poly.pdbx_strand_id
1 'polypeptide(L)' 'MKKLWKLIRRLSGDDAYERYLAHLKSFHPDREPLDRKAFFREEMDRKWTGVRRCC' A
#
# COMPACT_ATOMS: atom_id res chain seq x y z
N MET A 1 19.35 -19.17 -2.02
CA MET A 1 18.95 -17.99 -2.84
C MET A 1 17.43 -17.70 -2.92
N LYS A 2 16.53 -18.39 -2.19
CA LYS A 2 15.06 -18.11 -2.25
C LYS A 2 14.56 -17.03 -1.27
N LYS A 3 15.29 -16.75 -0.18
CA LYS A 3 14.90 -15.77 0.85
C LYS A 3 14.96 -14.32 0.35
N LEU A 4 15.96 -13.99 -0.47
CA LEU A 4 16.14 -12.63 -1.00
C LEU A 4 15.01 -12.26 -1.96
N TRP A 5 14.57 -13.18 -2.82
CA TRP A 5 13.40 -13.02 -3.69
C TRP A 5 12.12 -12.75 -2.90
N LYS A 6 11.88 -13.48 -1.80
CA LYS A 6 10.74 -13.20 -0.90
C LYS A 6 10.85 -11.81 -0.26
N LEU A 7 12.07 -11.40 0.14
CA LEU A 7 12.31 -10.08 0.73
C LEU A 7 12.09 -8.95 -0.28
N ILE A 8 12.59 -9.12 -1.51
CA ILE A 8 12.39 -8.19 -2.63
C ILE A 8 10.90 -8.11 -2.96
N ARG A 9 10.16 -9.22 -2.98
CA ARG A 9 8.70 -9.20 -3.17
C ARG A 9 7.97 -8.45 -2.04
N ARG A 10 8.47 -8.60 -0.81
CA ARG A 10 8.00 -7.88 0.38
C ARG A 10 8.26 -6.38 0.34
N LEU A 11 9.39 -5.99 -0.24
CA LEU A 11 9.85 -4.60 -0.37
C LEU A 11 9.32 -3.93 -1.64
N SER A 12 9.04 -4.70 -2.70
CA SER A 12 8.46 -4.26 -3.98
C SER A 12 7.00 -3.81 -3.86
N GLY A 13 6.40 -3.87 -2.66
CA GLY A 13 5.01 -3.51 -2.43
C GLY A 13 4.01 -4.62 -2.76
N ASP A 14 4.46 -5.81 -3.15
CA ASP A 14 3.57 -6.96 -3.37
C ASP A 14 2.89 -7.38 -2.04
N ASP A 15 3.59 -7.18 -0.91
CA ASP A 15 3.11 -7.44 0.47
C ASP A 15 2.56 -6.16 1.17
N ALA A 16 2.57 -5.01 0.49
CA ALA A 16 2.06 -3.75 1.09
C ALA A 16 0.56 -3.83 1.32
N TYR A 17 -0.16 -4.47 0.39
CA TYR A 17 -1.59 -4.67 0.48
C TYR A 17 -1.97 -5.63 1.62
N GLU A 18 -1.24 -6.75 1.79
CA GLU A 18 -1.47 -7.68 2.90
C GLU A 18 -1.23 -7.02 4.27
N ARG A 19 -0.19 -6.18 4.39
CA ARG A 19 0.03 -5.37 5.61
C ARG A 19 -1.07 -4.36 5.85
N TYR A 20 -1.56 -3.70 4.80
CA TYR A 20 -2.71 -2.80 4.89
C TYR A 20 -3.95 -3.54 5.40
N LEU A 21 -4.23 -4.73 4.87
CA LEU A 21 -5.34 -5.58 5.33
C LEU A 21 -5.19 -6.00 6.80
N ALA A 22 -4.00 -6.43 7.22
CA ALA A 22 -3.73 -6.81 8.60
C ALA A 22 -3.90 -5.63 9.57
N HIS A 23 -3.42 -4.44 9.16
CA HIS A 23 -3.59 -3.21 9.92
C HIS A 23 -5.06 -2.80 10.00
N LEU A 24 -5.78 -2.81 8.88
CA LEU A 24 -7.21 -2.49 8.83
C LEU A 24 -8.01 -3.44 9.72
N LYS A 25 -7.74 -4.75 9.63
CA LYS A 25 -8.41 -5.75 10.48
C LYS A 25 -8.13 -5.55 11.97
N SER A 26 -6.95 -5.02 12.33
CA SER A 26 -6.55 -4.83 13.72
C SER A 26 -7.00 -3.49 14.31
N PHE A 27 -7.02 -2.41 13.51
CA PHE A 27 -7.29 -1.04 13.97
C PHE A 27 -8.66 -0.51 13.53
N HIS A 28 -9.23 -1.04 12.45
CA HIS A 28 -10.48 -0.58 11.83
C HIS A 28 -11.32 -1.76 11.31
N PRO A 29 -11.78 -2.66 12.19
CA PRO A 29 -12.57 -3.83 11.78
C PRO A 29 -13.88 -3.46 11.09
N ASP A 30 -14.41 -2.26 11.34
CA ASP A 30 -15.68 -1.77 10.79
C ASP A 30 -15.54 -1.15 9.38
N ARG A 31 -14.31 -0.98 8.86
CA ARG A 31 -14.10 -0.51 7.49
C ARG A 31 -13.87 -1.67 6.55
N GLU A 32 -14.56 -1.64 5.42
CA GLU A 32 -14.23 -2.52 4.31
C GLU A 32 -12.85 -2.19 3.75
N PRO A 33 -12.01 -3.21 3.47
CA PRO A 33 -10.75 -2.98 2.80
C PRO A 33 -10.96 -2.48 1.38
N LEU A 34 -10.24 -1.40 1.07
CA LEU A 34 -10.09 -0.92 -0.30
C LEU A 34 -9.48 -2.03 -1.16
N ASP A 35 -9.95 -2.17 -2.39
CA ASP A 35 -9.36 -3.11 -3.34
C ASP A 35 -7.89 -2.75 -3.62
N ARG A 36 -7.08 -3.75 -4.00
CA ARG A 36 -5.63 -3.59 -4.22
C ARG A 36 -5.32 -2.43 -5.16
N LYS A 37 -6.09 -2.32 -6.25
CA LYS A 37 -5.91 -1.25 -7.25
C LYS A 37 -6.28 0.13 -6.70
N ALA A 38 -7.30 0.21 -5.84
CA ALA A 38 -7.72 1.45 -5.20
C ALA A 38 -6.66 1.94 -4.19
N PHE A 39 -6.09 1.03 -3.40
CA PHE A 39 -4.99 1.33 -2.48
C PHE A 39 -3.79 1.94 -3.21
N PHE A 40 -3.32 1.30 -4.28
CA PHE A 40 -2.19 1.84 -5.06
C PHE A 40 -2.51 3.18 -5.74
N ARG A 41 -3.75 3.36 -6.21
CA ARG A 41 -4.18 4.64 -6.79
C ARG A 41 -4.16 5.74 -5.74
N GLU A 42 -4.66 5.50 -4.53
CA GLU A 42 -4.66 6.50 -3.46
C GLU A 42 -3.24 6.81 -2.98
N GLU A 43 -2.36 5.81 -2.90
CA GLU A 43 -0.96 6.00 -2.52
C GLU A 43 -0.20 6.81 -3.58
N MET A 44 -0.43 6.52 -4.87
CA MET A 44 0.08 7.33 -5.97
C MET A 44 -0.51 8.73 -5.94
N ASP A 45 -1.81 8.88 -5.75
CA ASP A 45 -2.47 10.18 -5.71
C ASP A 45 -1.87 11.01 -4.57
N ARG A 46 -1.75 10.49 -3.36
CA ARG A 46 -1.07 11.16 -2.23
C ARG A 46 0.37 11.56 -2.56
N LYS A 47 1.12 10.68 -3.22
CA LYS A 47 2.52 10.93 -3.58
C LYS A 47 2.68 11.97 -4.68
N TRP A 48 1.73 12.05 -5.61
CA TRP A 48 1.80 12.91 -6.81
C TRP A 48 0.94 14.18 -6.73
N THR A 49 -0.05 14.26 -5.84
CA THR A 49 -0.87 15.47 -5.61
C THR A 49 -0.23 16.47 -4.66
N GLY A 50 0.77 16.06 -3.88
CA GLY A 50 1.39 16.89 -2.84
C GLY A 50 2.35 17.99 -3.32
N VAL A 51 2.75 18.03 -4.60
CA VAL A 51 3.65 19.07 -5.13
C VAL A 51 3.06 19.73 -6.36
N ARG A 52 1.98 20.49 -6.18
CA ARG A 52 1.63 21.58 -7.09
C ARG A 52 2.36 22.83 -6.65
N ARG A 53 3.68 22.89 -6.88
CA ARG A 53 4.41 24.17 -6.87
C ARG A 53 4.02 24.93 -8.13
N CYS A 54 2.91 25.66 -8.04
CA CYS A 54 2.64 26.75 -8.95
C CYS A 54 3.44 27.95 -8.43
N CYS A 55 4.53 28.27 -9.10
CA CYS A 55 4.97 29.66 -9.24
C CYS A 55 4.34 30.19 -10.52
#